data_AF-A0A5K7XBN7-F1
#
_entry.id   AF-A0A5K7XBN7-F1
#
_cell.length_a   1.000
_cell.length_b   1.000
_cell.length_c   1.000
_cell.angle_alpha   90.00
_cell.angle_beta   90.00
_cell.angle_gamma   90.00
#
_symmetry.space_group_name_H-M   'P 1'
#
loop_
_entity.id
_entity.type
_entity.pdbx_description
1 polymer ?
#
loop_
_entity_poly.entity_id
_entity_poly.type
_entity_poly.pdbx_seq_one_letter_code
_entity_poly.pdbx_strand_id
1 'polypeptide(L)'
;MRKKRFRYVGEYREGMKLEVGDIYRDASGVGFVVTTDRIQPVAATPDESDTPKNGKDGVDGRDGKDGRDGSPGEVKAWNHRGEYKRQQYSEGDVCESAGSSFLCIAPTKSEPPSRAWKLLAAKGEDGAIYHTSSHHTRTETVIGGPEKITAICDSDTPKGAVLYVSSGGHVDLACANGRPQTRAIGIATAAASAGQPVEYITVGPVSCETWSLTPGIVHYLDPAIPGGITAVYPTTVGQFVVVLGVATTTTSLNLSIHYHLEQS
;
A
#
# COMPACT_ATOMS: atom_id res chain seq x y z
N MET A 1 -16.66 13.55 40.55
CA MET A 1 -15.27 13.06 40.45
C MET A 1 -14.42 14.10 39.72
N ARG A 2 -13.45 14.74 40.39
CA ARG A 2 -12.49 15.63 39.71
C ARG A 2 -11.58 14.79 38.82
N LYS A 3 -11.55 15.05 37.51
CA LYS A 3 -10.55 14.48 36.59
C LYS A 3 -9.17 14.93 37.07
N LYS A 4 -8.43 14.08 37.79
CA LYS A 4 -7.00 14.33 38.05
C LYS A 4 -6.30 14.31 36.70
N ARG A 5 -5.78 15.47 36.29
CA ARG A 5 -5.00 15.63 35.06
C ARG A 5 -3.57 15.21 35.38
N PHE A 6 -2.97 14.41 34.51
CA PHE A 6 -1.54 14.10 34.61
C PHE A 6 -0.72 15.38 34.44
N ARG A 7 0.34 15.54 35.22
CA ARG A 7 1.22 16.72 35.20
C ARG A 7 2.62 16.30 34.83
N TYR A 8 3.17 16.86 33.74
CA TYR A 8 4.58 16.65 33.43
C TYR A 8 5.46 17.54 34.31
N VAL A 9 6.44 16.94 35.00
CA VAL A 9 7.28 17.63 35.99
C VAL A 9 8.76 17.75 35.56
N GLY A 10 9.14 17.16 34.42
CA GLY A 10 10.47 17.29 33.84
C GLY A 10 11.35 16.05 34.01
N GLU A 11 12.66 16.23 33.90
CA GLU A 11 13.66 15.17 34.08
C GLU A 11 13.87 14.88 35.58
N TYR A 12 13.98 13.60 35.93
CA TYR A 12 14.15 13.13 37.28
C TYR A 12 15.46 13.66 37.88
N ARG A 13 15.37 14.13 39.12
CA ARG A 13 16.53 14.48 39.94
C ARG A 13 16.40 13.76 41.27
N GLU A 14 17.52 13.28 41.77
CA GLU A 14 17.56 12.66 43.09
C GLU A 14 17.02 13.64 44.16
N GLY A 15 16.07 13.17 44.97
CA GLY A 15 15.38 14.00 45.98
C GLY A 15 14.17 14.79 45.46
N MET A 16 13.78 14.65 44.20
CA MET A 16 12.56 15.27 43.65
C MET A 16 11.30 14.67 44.29
N LYS A 17 10.41 15.52 44.81
CA LYS A 17 9.09 15.10 45.31
C LYS A 17 8.15 14.86 44.13
N LEU A 18 7.63 13.64 44.04
CA LEU A 18 6.72 13.21 43.00
C LEU A 18 5.37 12.83 43.62
N GLU A 19 4.28 13.32 43.03
CA GLU A 19 2.92 13.01 43.46
C GLU A 19 2.23 12.07 42.47
N VAL A 20 1.21 11.34 42.96
CA VAL A 20 0.39 10.47 42.11
C VAL A 20 -0.24 11.28 40.98
N GLY A 21 0.06 10.88 39.74
CA GLY A 21 -0.34 11.57 38.52
C GLY A 21 0.76 12.43 37.89
N ASP A 22 1.92 12.55 38.51
CA ASP A 22 3.09 13.19 37.88
C ASP A 22 3.71 12.28 36.82
N ILE A 23 4.23 12.91 35.77
CA ILE A 23 4.99 12.28 34.68
C ILE A 23 6.38 12.90 34.66
N TYR A 24 7.43 12.07 34.70
CA TYR A 24 8.82 12.51 34.62
C TYR A 24 9.60 11.71 33.56
N ARG A 25 10.77 12.20 33.15
CA ARG A 25 11.73 11.45 32.30
C ARG A 25 12.97 11.07 33.09
N ASP A 26 13.53 9.90 32.83
CA ASP A 26 14.86 9.58 33.35
C ASP A 26 15.98 10.19 32.49
N ALA A 27 17.24 9.98 32.89
CA ALA A 27 18.41 10.43 32.15
C ALA A 27 18.57 9.73 30.77
N SER A 28 17.84 8.64 30.52
CA SER A 28 17.82 7.95 29.23
C SER A 28 16.71 8.47 28.30
N GLY A 29 15.85 9.37 28.78
CA GLY A 29 14.77 9.99 28.03
C GLY A 29 13.43 9.23 28.07
N VAL A 30 13.34 8.14 28.83
CA VAL A 30 12.14 7.32 28.99
C VAL A 30 11.17 7.99 29.97
N GLY A 31 9.89 8.06 29.60
CA GLY A 31 8.83 8.68 30.41
C GLY A 31 8.16 7.71 31.38
N PHE A 32 8.02 8.12 32.64
CA PHE A 32 7.41 7.33 33.72
C PHE A 32 6.22 8.08 34.33
N VAL A 33 5.22 7.32 34.83
CA VAL A 33 4.01 7.85 35.49
C VAL A 33 3.93 7.35 36.93
N VAL A 34 3.68 8.25 37.87
CA VAL A 34 3.55 7.93 39.30
C VAL A 34 2.14 7.43 39.59
N THR A 35 2.00 6.19 40.04
CA THR A 35 0.71 5.53 40.34
C THR A 35 0.58 5.16 41.82
N THR A 36 -0.65 4.93 42.29
CA THR A 36 -0.97 4.69 43.72
C THR A 36 -0.49 3.36 44.27
N ASP A 37 -0.11 2.42 43.41
CA ASP A 37 -0.14 1.01 43.79
C ASP A 37 1.25 0.46 44.15
N ARG A 38 2.32 1.26 43.98
CA ARG A 38 3.68 0.92 44.40
C ARG A 38 4.49 2.16 44.78
N ILE A 39 4.63 2.40 46.08
CA ILE A 39 5.77 3.15 46.62
C ILE A 39 6.82 2.09 47.00
N GLN A 40 7.73 1.79 46.09
CA GLN A 40 8.97 1.05 46.43
C GLN A 40 10.11 2.08 46.40
N PRO A 41 10.69 2.48 47.54
CA PRO A 41 11.97 3.14 47.56
C PRO A 41 13.09 2.09 47.44
N VAL A 42 14.22 2.54 46.93
CA VAL A 42 15.46 1.79 46.61
C VAL A 42 15.38 1.09 45.26
N ALA A 43 16.12 1.66 44.31
CA ALA A 43 16.35 1.14 42.97
C ALA A 43 16.82 -0.32 43.04
N ALA A 44 15.91 -1.25 42.76
CA ALA A 44 16.32 -2.45 42.06
C ALA A 44 16.78 -1.97 40.68
N THR A 45 18.04 -2.23 40.34
CA THR A 45 18.51 -2.21 38.95
C THR A 45 17.43 -2.82 38.07
N PRO A 46 17.02 -2.17 36.97
CA PRO A 46 16.06 -2.74 36.04
C PRO A 46 16.51 -4.16 35.71
N ASP A 47 15.66 -5.14 35.97
CA ASP A 47 15.92 -6.49 35.48
C ASP A 47 15.93 -6.41 33.96
N GLU A 48 17.02 -6.83 33.31
CA GLU A 48 17.10 -6.90 31.86
C GLU A 48 15.99 -7.81 31.28
N SER A 49 15.32 -8.61 32.12
CA SER A 49 14.13 -9.38 31.74
C SER A 49 12.88 -8.53 31.45
N ASP A 50 12.78 -7.31 32.00
CA ASP A 50 11.65 -6.39 31.78
C ASP A 50 11.88 -5.44 30.58
N THR A 51 13.05 -5.53 29.93
CA THR A 51 13.27 -4.86 28.64
C THR A 51 12.62 -5.72 27.56
N PRO A 52 11.55 -5.28 26.86
CA PRO A 52 11.06 -6.02 25.72
C PRO A 52 12.18 -6.05 24.67
N LYS A 53 12.84 -7.21 24.54
CA LYS A 53 13.78 -7.44 23.45
C LYS A 53 12.99 -7.25 22.16
N ASN A 54 13.48 -6.40 21.26
CA ASN A 54 12.95 -6.34 19.90
C ASN A 54 12.78 -7.76 19.40
N GLY A 55 11.56 -8.09 18.92
CA GLY A 55 11.31 -9.36 18.29
C GLY A 55 12.37 -9.57 17.21
N LYS A 56 12.99 -10.75 17.18
CA LYS A 56 13.90 -11.10 16.08
C LYS A 56 13.14 -10.85 14.78
N ASP A 57 13.81 -10.24 13.80
CA ASP A 57 13.27 -10.13 12.46
C ASP A 57 12.74 -11.51 12.02
N GLY A 58 11.55 -11.51 11.41
CA GLY A 58 11.00 -12.71 10.86
C GLY A 58 12.01 -13.29 9.87
N VAL A 59 12.28 -14.60 9.96
CA VAL A 59 13.10 -15.29 8.98
C VAL A 59 12.53 -14.98 7.59
N ASP A 60 13.39 -14.58 6.65
CA ASP A 60 12.99 -14.36 5.26
C ASP A 60 12.14 -15.54 4.77
N GLY A 61 11.10 -15.22 4.00
CA GLY A 61 10.30 -16.24 3.36
C GLY A 61 11.21 -17.13 2.52
N ARG A 62 11.10 -18.45 2.68
CA ARG A 62 11.83 -19.38 1.82
C ARG A 62 11.47 -19.06 0.37
N ASP A 63 12.46 -19.05 -0.51
CA ASP A 63 12.23 -18.98 -1.94
C ASP A 63 11.16 -19.99 -2.35
N GLY A 64 10.36 -19.60 -3.34
CA GLY A 64 9.39 -20.50 -3.96
C GLY A 64 10.12 -21.78 -4.38
N LYS A 65 9.54 -22.94 -4.08
CA LYS A 65 10.11 -24.21 -4.54
C LYS A 65 10.29 -24.11 -6.05
N ASP A 66 11.48 -24.45 -6.54
CA ASP A 66 11.69 -24.65 -7.96
C ASP A 66 10.60 -25.56 -8.52
N GLY A 67 10.20 -25.28 -9.76
CA GLY A 67 9.31 -26.16 -10.50
C GLY A 67 9.86 -27.59 -10.45
N ARG A 68 8.96 -28.59 -10.44
CA ARG A 68 9.40 -30.00 -10.44
C ARG A 68 10.36 -30.21 -11.61
N ASP A 69 11.53 -30.74 -11.31
CA ASP A 69 12.41 -31.26 -12.34
C ASP A 69 11.60 -32.21 -13.23
N GLY A 70 11.71 -32.01 -14.54
CA GLY A 70 11.18 -32.97 -15.50
C GLY A 70 11.77 -34.36 -15.20
N SER A 71 10.98 -35.41 -15.40
CA SER A 71 11.46 -36.78 -15.23
C SER A 71 12.77 -36.98 -16.00
N PRO A 72 13.82 -37.58 -15.40
CA PRO A 72 15.05 -37.86 -16.12
C PRO A 72 14.72 -38.66 -17.38
N GLY A 73 15.02 -38.09 -18.55
CA GLY A 73 14.84 -38.78 -19.81
C GLY A 73 15.85 -39.93 -19.91
N GLU A 74 15.37 -41.15 -20.09
CA GLU A 74 16.20 -42.25 -20.59
C GLU A 74 16.58 -41.95 -22.04
N VAL A 75 17.72 -41.28 -22.29
CA VAL A 75 18.73 -41.57 -23.35
C VAL A 75 19.65 -40.38 -23.65
N LYS A 76 20.95 -40.70 -23.80
CA LYS A 76 22.09 -39.92 -24.34
C LYS A 76 22.27 -38.50 -23.80
N ALA A 77 23.26 -38.38 -22.90
CA ALA A 77 23.75 -37.16 -22.29
C ALA A 77 23.76 -35.96 -23.25
N TRP A 78 23.04 -34.90 -22.86
CA TRP A 78 23.15 -33.60 -23.50
C TRP A 78 24.49 -33.00 -23.12
N ASN A 79 25.35 -32.77 -24.10
CA ASN A 79 26.68 -32.22 -23.86
C ASN A 79 26.58 -30.69 -23.91
N HIS A 80 26.44 -30.05 -22.75
CA HIS A 80 26.42 -28.59 -22.70
C HIS A 80 27.80 -28.00 -23.02
N ARG A 81 27.87 -27.18 -24.08
CA ARG A 81 29.11 -26.55 -24.59
C ARG A 81 29.20 -25.05 -24.28
N GLY A 82 28.19 -24.47 -23.62
CA GLY A 82 28.10 -23.04 -23.32
C GLY A 82 27.79 -22.19 -24.55
N GLU A 83 28.22 -20.92 -24.55
CA GLU A 83 28.04 -19.99 -25.67
C GLU A 83 28.62 -20.55 -26.98
N TYR A 84 27.92 -20.31 -28.10
CA TYR A 84 28.34 -20.73 -29.43
C TYR A 84 29.74 -20.17 -29.75
N LYS A 85 30.60 -21.06 -30.23
CA LYS A 85 31.92 -20.71 -30.79
C LYS A 85 32.04 -21.34 -32.17
N ARG A 86 32.86 -20.75 -33.03
CA ARG A 86 33.08 -21.28 -34.39
C ARG A 86 33.95 -22.54 -34.38
N GLN A 87 33.37 -23.65 -33.90
CA GLN A 87 34.01 -24.95 -33.74
C GLN A 87 33.09 -26.07 -34.25
N GLN A 88 33.57 -27.31 -34.25
CA GLN A 88 32.76 -28.47 -34.62
C GLN A 88 31.82 -28.86 -33.48
N TYR A 89 30.54 -29.01 -33.78
CA TYR A 89 29.52 -29.59 -32.91
C TYR A 89 29.03 -30.92 -33.49
N SER A 90 28.66 -31.84 -32.61
CA SER A 90 28.10 -33.16 -32.92
C SER A 90 26.66 -33.26 -32.44
N GLU A 91 25.92 -34.23 -32.97
CA GLU A 91 24.55 -34.50 -32.52
C GLU A 91 24.52 -34.78 -31.01
N GLY A 92 23.67 -34.07 -30.28
CA GLY A 92 23.58 -34.13 -28.81
C GLY A 92 24.31 -33.00 -28.08
N ASP A 93 25.12 -32.18 -28.76
CA ASP A 93 25.71 -30.99 -28.15
C ASP A 93 24.67 -29.86 -27.99
N VAL A 94 24.75 -29.11 -26.89
CA VAL A 94 23.90 -27.96 -26.62
C VAL A 94 24.74 -26.69 -26.52
N CYS A 95 24.36 -25.62 -27.21
CA CYS A 95 25.01 -24.32 -27.07
C CYS A 95 24.01 -23.17 -26.94
N GLU A 96 24.48 -22.05 -26.40
CA GLU A 96 23.71 -20.81 -26.26
C GLU A 96 24.08 -19.84 -27.39
N SER A 97 23.09 -19.23 -28.03
CA SER A 97 23.30 -18.12 -28.97
C SER A 97 22.14 -17.12 -28.86
N ALA A 98 22.46 -15.82 -28.87
CA ALA A 98 21.48 -14.74 -28.76
C ALA A 98 20.49 -14.90 -27.58
N GLY A 99 20.96 -15.42 -26.44
CA GLY A 99 20.14 -15.65 -25.23
C GLY A 99 19.19 -16.85 -25.30
N SER A 100 19.26 -17.66 -26.34
CA SER A 100 18.48 -18.90 -26.52
C SER A 100 19.41 -20.12 -26.47
N SER A 101 18.91 -21.27 -26.02
CA SER A 101 19.65 -22.55 -26.02
C SER A 101 19.21 -23.43 -27.20
N PHE A 102 20.19 -24.03 -27.88
CA PHE A 102 19.97 -24.84 -29.07
C PHE A 102 20.63 -26.22 -28.94
N LEU A 103 19.92 -27.27 -29.34
CA LEU A 103 20.41 -28.64 -29.46
C LEU A 103 20.90 -28.91 -30.88
N CYS A 104 22.14 -29.35 -31.03
CA CYS A 104 22.71 -29.82 -32.28
C CYS A 104 22.08 -31.18 -32.65
N ILE A 105 21.40 -31.23 -33.79
CA ILE A 105 20.75 -32.43 -34.33
C ILE A 105 21.47 -33.01 -35.55
N ALA A 106 22.51 -32.33 -36.05
CA ALA A 106 23.38 -32.82 -37.11
C ALA A 106 24.76 -32.15 -37.02
N PRO A 107 25.88 -32.87 -37.28
CA PRO A 107 27.22 -32.28 -37.17
C PRO A 107 27.39 -30.99 -37.98
N THR A 108 27.85 -29.93 -37.33
CA THR A 108 27.91 -28.59 -37.95
C THR A 108 29.00 -27.70 -37.36
N LYS A 109 29.40 -26.68 -38.13
CA LYS A 109 30.19 -25.53 -37.67
C LYS A 109 29.41 -24.21 -37.75
N SER A 110 28.22 -24.25 -38.34
CA SER A 110 27.39 -23.07 -38.55
C SER A 110 26.73 -22.63 -37.25
N GLU A 111 26.58 -21.32 -37.08
CA GLU A 111 25.90 -20.71 -35.95
C GLU A 111 24.40 -21.06 -35.93
N PRO A 112 23.79 -21.29 -34.75
CA PRO A 112 22.34 -21.31 -34.61
C PRO A 112 21.73 -19.91 -34.83
N PRO A 113 20.53 -19.77 -35.43
CA PRO A 113 19.64 -20.83 -35.89
C PRO A 113 19.97 -21.30 -37.32
N SER A 114 20.11 -22.62 -37.52
CA SER A 114 20.17 -23.23 -38.85
C SER A 114 19.59 -24.64 -38.83
N ARG A 115 19.48 -25.30 -39.98
CA ARG A 115 18.87 -26.66 -40.10
C ARG A 115 19.51 -27.75 -39.21
N ALA A 116 20.73 -27.53 -38.75
CA ALA A 116 21.47 -28.46 -37.90
C ALA A 116 21.19 -28.25 -36.39
N TRP A 117 20.41 -27.22 -36.04
CA TRP A 117 20.10 -26.83 -34.68
C TRP A 117 18.59 -26.86 -34.44
N LYS A 118 18.18 -27.41 -33.30
CA LYS A 118 16.81 -27.37 -32.80
C LYS A 118 16.76 -26.44 -31.60
N LEU A 119 15.81 -25.50 -31.61
CA LEU A 119 15.57 -24.63 -30.46
C LEU A 119 15.15 -25.48 -29.26
N LEU A 120 15.90 -25.37 -28.17
CA LEU A 120 15.65 -26.08 -26.93
C LEU A 120 14.93 -25.17 -25.92
N ALA A 121 15.40 -23.93 -25.80
CA ALA A 121 14.80 -22.87 -25.01
C ALA A 121 14.96 -21.54 -25.75
N ALA A 122 13.86 -20.82 -25.96
CA ALA A 122 13.89 -19.46 -26.48
C ALA A 122 14.34 -18.49 -25.39
N LYS A 123 15.07 -17.44 -25.77
CA LYS A 123 15.19 -16.24 -24.93
C LYS A 123 13.77 -15.77 -24.61
N GLY A 124 13.47 -15.56 -23.33
CA GLY A 124 12.21 -14.91 -22.95
C GLY A 124 12.11 -13.52 -23.59
N GLU A 125 10.89 -13.03 -23.79
CA GLU A 125 10.70 -11.60 -24.03
C GLU A 125 11.32 -10.86 -22.84
N ASP A 126 12.08 -9.79 -23.13
CA ASP A 126 12.47 -8.86 -22.07
C ASP A 126 11.16 -8.40 -21.45
N GLY A 127 10.99 -8.61 -20.14
CA GLY A 127 9.74 -8.29 -19.45
C GLY A 127 9.36 -6.86 -19.78
N ALA A 128 8.28 -6.68 -20.54
CA ALA A 128 7.76 -5.36 -20.83
C ALA A 128 7.54 -4.68 -19.49
N ILE A 129 8.14 -3.51 -19.30
CA ILE A 129 7.91 -2.68 -18.12
C ILE A 129 6.51 -2.06 -18.25
N TYR A 130 5.49 -2.92 -18.18
CA TYR A 130 4.17 -2.59 -17.68
C TYR A 130 4.05 -3.37 -16.39
N HIS A 131 4.73 -2.90 -15.35
CA HIS A 131 4.31 -3.21 -13.99
C HIS A 131 2.92 -2.59 -13.78
N THR A 132 1.86 -3.23 -14.27
CA THR A 132 0.69 -3.40 -13.42
C THR A 132 1.05 -4.56 -12.52
N SER A 133 1.77 -4.26 -11.43
CA SER A 133 1.90 -5.22 -10.35
C SER A 133 0.48 -5.56 -9.90
N SER A 134 0.01 -6.76 -10.23
CA SER A 134 -0.84 -7.47 -9.29
C SER A 134 0.06 -7.79 -8.10
N HIS A 135 0.33 -6.78 -7.28
CA HIS A 135 0.87 -6.99 -5.95
C HIS A 135 -0.19 -7.83 -5.23
N HIS A 136 0.07 -9.12 -5.08
CA HIS A 136 -0.38 -9.79 -3.89
C HIS A 136 0.55 -9.30 -2.77
N THR A 137 0.37 -8.04 -2.36
CA THR A 137 0.97 -7.53 -1.14
C THR A 137 0.35 -8.35 -0.04
N ARG A 138 1.17 -9.20 0.60
CA ARG A 138 0.94 -9.60 1.97
C ARG A 138 0.59 -8.31 2.72
N THR A 139 -0.64 -8.22 3.21
CA THR A 139 -1.05 -7.17 4.12
C THR A 139 -0.26 -7.37 5.40
N GLU A 140 0.99 -6.94 5.41
CA GLU A 140 1.59 -6.51 6.66
C GLU A 140 0.77 -5.29 7.06
N THR A 141 0.06 -5.41 8.17
CA THR A 141 -0.50 -4.27 8.87
C THR A 141 0.67 -3.41 9.34
N VAL A 142 1.29 -2.69 8.41
CA VAL A 142 2.01 -1.48 8.74
C VAL A 142 0.93 -0.61 9.35
N ILE A 143 1.06 -0.28 10.63
CA ILE A 143 0.29 0.80 11.28
C ILE A 143 0.84 2.12 10.71
N GLY A 144 0.75 2.24 9.39
CA GLY A 144 1.13 3.38 8.58
C GLY A 144 -0.15 4.08 8.18
N GLY A 145 -0.05 5.40 7.97
CA GLY A 145 -1.20 6.25 7.66
C GLY A 145 -2.02 5.78 6.46
N PRO A 146 -3.13 6.46 6.18
CA PRO A 146 -4.05 6.02 5.15
C PRO A 146 -3.37 5.93 3.77
N GLU A 147 -3.64 4.85 3.05
CA GLU A 147 -3.06 4.57 1.73
C GLU A 147 -3.45 5.68 0.74
N LYS A 148 -2.43 6.30 0.12
CA LYS A 148 -2.61 7.35 -0.89
C LYS A 148 -2.36 6.79 -2.27
N ILE A 149 -3.22 7.16 -3.22
CA ILE A 149 -3.10 6.81 -4.63
C ILE A 149 -2.96 8.10 -5.44
N THR A 150 -2.19 8.07 -6.53
CA THR A 150 -1.99 9.20 -7.43
C THR A 150 -2.63 8.92 -8.78
N ALA A 151 -3.38 9.89 -9.31
CA ALA A 151 -3.97 9.83 -10.65
C ALA A 151 -4.00 11.21 -11.31
N ILE A 152 -4.14 11.28 -12.64
CA ILE A 152 -4.30 12.55 -13.36
C ILE A 152 -5.75 13.02 -13.22
N CYS A 153 -5.96 14.30 -12.87
CA CYS A 153 -7.29 14.88 -12.81
C CYS A 153 -7.70 15.53 -14.15
N ASP A 154 -8.94 15.32 -14.58
CA ASP A 154 -9.49 15.94 -15.80
C ASP A 154 -9.95 17.39 -15.55
N SER A 155 -10.26 17.74 -14.31
CA SER A 155 -10.71 19.07 -13.88
C SER A 155 -9.90 19.60 -12.70
N ASP A 156 -9.99 20.91 -12.47
CA ASP A 156 -9.46 21.52 -11.25
C ASP A 156 -10.09 20.85 -10.02
N THR A 157 -9.24 20.25 -9.21
CA THR A 157 -9.61 19.40 -8.09
C THR A 157 -9.17 20.05 -6.79
N PRO A 158 -10.08 20.60 -5.98
CA PRO A 158 -9.72 21.15 -4.68
C PRO A 158 -9.42 20.03 -3.67
N LYS A 159 -8.61 20.36 -2.65
CA LYS A 159 -8.42 19.48 -1.50
C LYS A 159 -9.76 19.16 -0.84
N GLY A 160 -9.96 17.90 -0.49
CA GLY A 160 -11.21 17.43 0.10
C GLY A 160 -12.33 17.15 -0.91
N ALA A 161 -12.06 17.28 -2.22
CA ALA A 161 -13.02 16.87 -3.24
C ALA A 161 -13.15 15.35 -3.31
N VAL A 162 -14.38 14.87 -3.48
CA VAL A 162 -14.65 13.46 -3.78
C VAL A 162 -14.42 13.19 -5.27
N LEU A 163 -13.76 12.08 -5.60
CA LEU A 163 -13.34 11.74 -6.96
C LEU A 163 -14.04 10.49 -7.47
N TYR A 164 -14.21 10.38 -8.79
CA TYR A 164 -14.59 9.16 -9.52
C TYR A 164 -13.62 8.90 -10.68
N VAL A 165 -13.65 7.70 -11.26
CA VAL A 165 -12.86 7.39 -12.48
C VAL A 165 -13.67 7.78 -13.72
N SER A 166 -13.13 8.70 -14.52
CA SER A 166 -13.70 9.12 -15.79
C SER A 166 -13.56 8.03 -16.86
N SER A 167 -14.32 8.13 -17.95
CA SER A 167 -14.19 7.17 -19.07
C SER A 167 -12.82 7.20 -19.75
N GLY A 168 -12.02 8.24 -19.52
CA GLY A 168 -10.64 8.36 -20.01
C GLY A 168 -9.60 7.61 -19.16
N GLY A 169 -10.00 7.00 -18.04
CA GLY A 169 -9.07 6.37 -17.09
C GLY A 169 -8.36 7.38 -16.17
N HIS A 170 -8.77 8.64 -16.22
CA HIS A 170 -8.36 9.70 -15.30
C HIS A 170 -9.37 9.83 -14.15
N VAL A 171 -9.10 10.73 -13.21
CA VAL A 171 -10.03 11.05 -12.12
C VAL A 171 -10.70 12.40 -12.34
N ASP A 172 -11.94 12.52 -11.90
CA ASP A 172 -12.73 13.73 -12.02
C ASP A 172 -13.68 13.86 -10.81
N LEU A 173 -14.37 14.99 -10.66
CA LEU A 173 -15.21 15.31 -9.50
C LEU A 173 -16.47 14.45 -9.45
N ALA A 174 -16.62 13.67 -8.37
CA ALA A 174 -17.79 12.82 -8.16
C ALA A 174 -19.04 13.65 -7.83
N CYS A 175 -20.21 13.17 -8.25
CA CYS A 175 -21.48 13.83 -7.96
C CYS A 175 -22.59 12.79 -7.80
N ALA A 176 -23.52 13.01 -6.86
CA ALA A 176 -24.60 12.06 -6.58
C ALA A 176 -25.77 12.12 -7.57
N ASN A 177 -25.70 12.93 -8.64
CA ASN A 177 -26.81 13.21 -9.56
C ASN A 177 -26.80 12.42 -10.88
N GLY A 178 -25.86 11.51 -11.10
CA GLY A 178 -25.81 10.75 -12.34
C GLY A 178 -24.69 9.72 -12.43
N ARG A 179 -24.90 8.69 -13.25
CA ARG A 179 -23.82 7.75 -13.62
C ARG A 179 -22.99 8.36 -14.77
N PRO A 180 -21.66 8.24 -14.75
CA PRO A 180 -20.84 7.44 -13.83
C PRO A 180 -20.38 8.16 -12.55
N GLN A 181 -20.66 9.45 -12.40
CA GLN A 181 -20.12 10.34 -11.35
C GLN A 181 -20.41 9.90 -9.92
N THR A 182 -21.40 9.04 -9.73
CA THR A 182 -21.77 8.47 -8.42
C THR A 182 -20.78 7.43 -7.90
N ARG A 183 -19.84 6.94 -8.73
CA ARG A 183 -18.83 5.94 -8.37
C ARG A 183 -17.62 6.57 -7.67
N ALA A 184 -17.85 7.08 -6.46
CA ALA A 184 -16.81 7.69 -5.64
C ALA A 184 -15.68 6.70 -5.29
N ILE A 185 -14.45 7.01 -5.68
CA ILE A 185 -13.27 6.17 -5.38
C ILE A 185 -12.48 6.65 -4.18
N GLY A 186 -12.59 7.93 -3.83
CA GLY A 186 -11.77 8.51 -2.77
C GLY A 186 -11.92 10.02 -2.65
N ILE A 187 -11.13 10.60 -1.75
CA ILE A 187 -11.09 12.04 -1.47
C ILE A 187 -9.69 12.58 -1.71
N ALA A 188 -9.59 13.69 -2.44
CA ALA A 188 -8.33 14.38 -2.72
C ALA A 188 -7.66 14.92 -1.45
N THR A 189 -6.37 14.63 -1.27
CA THR A 189 -5.57 15.10 -0.11
C THR A 189 -4.91 16.45 -0.33
N ALA A 190 -4.79 16.86 -1.59
CA ALA A 190 -4.19 18.11 -2.03
C ALA A 190 -4.99 18.67 -3.23
N ALA A 191 -4.85 19.97 -3.48
CA ALA A 191 -5.42 20.57 -4.66
C ALA A 191 -4.54 20.28 -5.89
N ALA A 192 -5.16 20.08 -7.04
CA ALA A 192 -4.50 19.90 -8.32
C ALA A 192 -5.27 20.63 -9.43
N SER A 193 -4.55 21.14 -10.43
CA SER A 193 -5.16 21.71 -11.63
C SER A 193 -5.44 20.65 -12.68
N ALA A 194 -6.37 20.90 -13.59
CA ALA A 194 -6.66 19.99 -14.70
C ALA A 194 -5.38 19.55 -15.44
N GLY A 195 -5.27 18.25 -15.72
CA GLY A 195 -4.12 17.60 -16.34
C GLY A 195 -2.93 17.35 -15.40
N GLN A 196 -3.01 17.75 -14.12
CA GLN A 196 -1.97 17.48 -13.12
C GLN A 196 -2.29 16.23 -12.28
N PRO A 197 -1.27 15.58 -11.72
CA PRO A 197 -1.48 14.51 -10.76
C PRO A 197 -2.14 15.03 -9.47
N VAL A 198 -3.12 14.30 -8.97
CA VAL A 198 -3.76 14.49 -7.67
C VAL A 198 -3.57 13.24 -6.81
N GLU A 199 -3.22 13.45 -5.54
CA GLU A 199 -3.23 12.40 -4.52
C GLU A 199 -4.61 12.29 -3.89
N TYR A 200 -5.11 11.07 -3.71
CA TYR A 200 -6.37 10.81 -3.02
C TYR A 200 -6.28 9.60 -2.09
N ILE A 201 -7.18 9.57 -1.12
CA ILE A 201 -7.32 8.47 -0.15
C ILE A 201 -8.62 7.72 -0.43
N THR A 202 -8.60 6.39 -0.31
CA THR A 202 -9.78 5.53 -0.52
C THR A 202 -10.47 5.16 0.80
N VAL A 203 -9.74 5.14 1.91
CA VAL A 203 -10.23 4.74 3.24
C VAL A 203 -9.42 5.39 4.35
N GLY A 204 -10.05 5.60 5.52
CA GLY A 204 -9.38 6.07 6.73
C GLY A 204 -9.50 7.58 6.96
N PRO A 205 -8.70 8.14 7.89
CA PRO A 205 -8.84 9.53 8.29
C PRO A 205 -8.36 10.48 7.19
N VAL A 206 -9.23 11.35 6.73
CA VAL A 206 -8.91 12.47 5.82
C VAL A 206 -9.25 13.79 6.50
N SER A 207 -8.43 14.82 6.26
CA SER A 207 -8.68 16.16 6.78
C SER A 207 -8.62 17.23 5.70
N CYS A 208 -9.52 18.18 5.80
CA CYS A 208 -9.53 19.39 4.98
C CYS A 208 -9.95 20.60 5.82
N GLU A 209 -9.11 21.62 5.83
CA GLU A 209 -9.34 22.86 6.59
C GLU A 209 -10.54 23.68 6.09
N THR A 210 -11.00 23.47 4.86
CA THR A 210 -12.13 24.20 4.27
C THR A 210 -13.48 23.59 4.63
N TRP A 211 -13.50 22.38 5.21
CA TRP A 211 -14.73 21.72 5.58
C TRP A 211 -15.35 22.33 6.84
N SER A 212 -16.68 22.27 6.89
CA SER A 212 -17.51 22.62 8.04
C SER A 212 -18.39 21.44 8.43
N LEU A 213 -17.78 20.28 8.68
CA LEU A 213 -18.49 19.04 9.03
C LEU A 213 -19.08 19.11 10.44
N THR A 214 -20.11 18.32 10.70
CA THR A 214 -20.63 18.12 12.07
C THR A 214 -20.08 16.81 12.64
N PRO A 215 -19.25 16.84 13.70
CA PRO A 215 -18.69 15.62 14.30
C PRO A 215 -19.79 14.63 14.72
N GLY A 216 -19.56 13.34 14.48
CA GLY A 216 -20.48 12.25 14.80
C GLY A 216 -21.59 12.02 13.77
N ILE A 217 -21.67 12.83 12.71
CA ILE A 217 -22.69 12.70 11.67
C ILE A 217 -22.13 11.97 10.43
N VAL A 218 -22.98 11.12 9.84
CA VAL A 218 -22.73 10.46 8.56
C VAL A 218 -22.83 11.50 7.44
N HIS A 219 -21.84 11.53 6.56
CA HIS A 219 -21.85 12.41 5.39
C HIS A 219 -21.99 11.60 4.11
N TYR A 220 -22.61 12.24 3.12
CA TYR A 220 -22.96 11.68 1.82
C TYR A 220 -22.28 12.49 0.71
N LEU A 221 -22.20 11.89 -0.48
CA LEU A 221 -21.83 12.61 -1.69
C LEU A 221 -22.88 13.66 -2.03
N ASP A 222 -22.44 14.89 -2.31
CA ASP A 222 -23.34 15.99 -2.64
C ASP A 222 -23.93 15.84 -4.06
N PRO A 223 -25.26 15.95 -4.26
CA PRO A 223 -25.87 15.90 -5.58
C PRO A 223 -25.86 17.25 -6.33
N ALA A 224 -25.60 18.36 -5.66
CA ALA A 224 -25.61 19.71 -6.21
C ALA A 224 -24.20 20.24 -6.51
N ILE A 225 -23.20 19.84 -5.72
CA ILE A 225 -21.82 20.32 -5.83
C ILE A 225 -20.90 19.16 -6.25
N PRO A 226 -20.34 19.17 -7.48
CA PRO A 226 -19.32 18.21 -7.88
C PRO A 226 -18.12 18.21 -6.92
N GLY A 227 -17.73 17.02 -6.46
CA GLY A 227 -16.71 16.81 -5.45
C GLY A 227 -17.15 17.19 -4.02
N GLY A 228 -18.40 17.64 -3.84
CA GLY A 228 -18.93 18.10 -2.57
C GLY A 228 -19.31 16.98 -1.61
N ILE A 229 -19.39 17.34 -0.33
CA ILE A 229 -19.79 16.46 0.76
C ILE A 229 -20.93 17.14 1.51
N THR A 230 -21.99 16.40 1.82
CA THR A 230 -23.18 16.93 2.51
C THR A 230 -23.60 16.05 3.68
N ALA A 231 -24.16 16.66 4.73
CA ALA A 231 -24.84 15.93 5.82
C ALA A 231 -26.32 15.63 5.48
N VAL A 232 -26.83 16.20 4.38
CA VAL A 232 -28.22 16.04 3.96
C VAL A 232 -28.34 14.75 3.16
N TYR A 233 -29.25 13.86 3.60
CA TYR A 233 -29.56 12.64 2.88
C TYR A 233 -30.15 12.96 1.49
N PRO A 234 -29.58 12.44 0.38
CA PRO A 234 -30.17 12.61 -0.94
C PRO A 234 -31.55 11.95 -1.03
N THR A 235 -32.60 12.71 -1.38
CA THR A 235 -34.00 12.24 -1.38
C THR A 235 -34.71 12.43 -2.73
N THR A 236 -34.07 13.07 -3.70
CA THR A 236 -34.72 13.33 -5.00
C THR A 236 -34.54 12.14 -5.94
N VAL A 237 -35.57 11.82 -6.70
CA VAL A 237 -35.52 10.76 -7.74
C VAL A 237 -34.35 11.03 -8.70
N GLY A 238 -33.61 9.97 -9.04
CA GLY A 238 -32.40 10.05 -9.87
C GLY A 238 -31.12 10.42 -9.10
N GLN A 239 -31.21 10.74 -7.80
CA GLN A 239 -30.04 10.85 -6.94
C GLN A 239 -29.64 9.48 -6.39
N PHE A 240 -28.34 9.31 -6.16
CA PHE A 240 -27.77 8.11 -5.57
C PHE A 240 -27.30 8.39 -4.16
N VAL A 241 -27.59 7.46 -3.25
CA VAL A 241 -27.14 7.55 -1.87
C VAL A 241 -25.76 6.90 -1.79
N VAL A 242 -24.72 7.75 -1.76
CA VAL A 242 -23.34 7.33 -1.55
C VAL A 242 -22.90 7.83 -0.18
N VAL A 243 -22.72 6.90 0.75
CA VAL A 243 -22.21 7.20 2.09
C VAL A 243 -20.69 7.32 2.00
N LEU A 244 -20.12 8.42 2.48
CA LEU A 244 -18.67 8.65 2.45
C LEU A 244 -18.02 8.31 3.79
N GLY A 245 -18.73 8.42 4.90
CA GLY A 245 -18.18 8.10 6.21
C GLY A 245 -18.75 8.96 7.33
N VAL A 246 -18.07 8.97 8.46
CA VAL A 246 -18.49 9.72 9.67
C VAL A 246 -17.46 10.79 9.99
N ALA A 247 -17.94 12.01 10.22
CA ALA A 247 -17.07 13.12 10.63
C ALA A 247 -16.54 12.88 12.05
N THR A 248 -15.23 12.92 12.22
CA THR A 248 -14.58 12.79 13.54
C THR A 248 -14.35 14.16 14.18
N THR A 249 -14.16 15.19 13.37
CA THR A 249 -14.06 16.58 13.77
C THR A 249 -14.79 17.46 12.74
N THR A 250 -14.76 18.78 12.89
CA THR A 250 -15.32 19.70 11.90
C THR A 250 -14.54 19.73 10.59
N THR A 251 -13.30 19.25 10.60
CA THR A 251 -12.38 19.25 9.45
C THR A 251 -11.84 17.86 9.14
N SER A 252 -12.32 16.82 9.80
CA SER A 252 -11.87 15.43 9.61
C SER A 252 -13.04 14.48 9.40
N LEU A 253 -12.89 13.61 8.42
CA LEU A 253 -13.81 12.53 8.09
C LEU A 253 -13.05 11.21 8.22
N ASN A 254 -13.66 10.21 8.86
CA ASN A 254 -13.21 8.84 8.72
C ASN A 254 -13.90 8.25 7.48
N LEU A 255 -13.16 8.20 6.38
CA LEU A 255 -13.63 7.79 5.06
C LEU A 255 -13.88 6.28 5.02
N SER A 256 -15.10 5.92 4.64
CA SER A 256 -15.53 4.57 4.32
C SER A 256 -16.66 4.67 3.30
N ILE A 257 -16.36 4.39 2.03
CA ILE A 257 -17.30 4.60 0.93
C ILE A 257 -18.24 3.40 0.83
N HIS A 258 -19.54 3.64 1.03
CA HIS A 258 -20.60 2.63 0.86
C HIS A 258 -21.64 3.09 -0.15
N TYR A 259 -21.95 2.19 -1.08
CA TYR A 259 -22.94 2.41 -2.13
C TYR A 259 -24.28 1.82 -1.72
N HIS A 260 -25.32 2.66 -1.70
CA HIS A 260 -26.70 2.20 -1.56
C HIS A 260 -27.45 2.35 -2.88
N LEU A 261 -28.43 1.47 -3.09
CA LEU A 261 -29.20 1.37 -4.34
C LEU A 261 -29.98 2.66 -4.62
N GLU A 262 -30.25 2.89 -5.91
CA GLU A 262 -30.98 4.04 -6.46
C GLU A 262 -32.35 4.23 -5.80
N GLN A 263 -32.71 5.48 -5.49
CA GLN A 263 -34.05 5.81 -5.00
C GLN A 263 -34.99 5.80 -6.21
N SER A 264 -35.81 4.75 -6.32
CA SER A 264 -36.85 4.55 -7.34
C SER A 264 -38.06 5.46 -7.13
#